data_AF-W4FUM3-F1
#
_entry.id   AF-W4FUM3-F1
#
_cell.length_a   1.000
_cell.length_b   1.000
_cell.length_c   1.000
_cell.angle_alpha   90.00
_cell.angle_beta   90.00
_cell.angle_gamma   90.00
#
_symmetry.space_group_name_H-M   'P 1'
#
loop_
_entity.id
_entity.type
_entity.pdbx_description
1 polymer ?
#
loop_
_entity_poly.entity_id
_entity_poly.type
_entity_poly.pdbx_seq_one_letter_code
_entity_poly.pdbx_strand_id
1 'polypeptide(L)'
;MAPEPLMTTDLSCQHNEADAIMLLEESLPLDPLDQPYYDAVANACGSDASPVFCMRLARAYRSEKKAARMGKTVAEAKKVMEWRLEHSADTILGVELDKTHLFRQSWPTVLCGEDYYGHVVSVERAVDIDLATFQSKFTVNEVLVHRLQHLERIQAHLAAASQRTGRRIYKHICVFDLGGVGLKHLTPTVIGYIQPLFALGQQYYPESLFRMYLVNAPFVFWGAWKVLSALIDPDTRDKIQIFTSPAKFCTAAQAQGIPLTSIPTSLGGLHAAPT
;
A
#
# COMPACT_ATOMS: atom_id res chain seq x y z
N MET A 1 -62.26 -22.73 -20.05
CA MET A 1 -61.11 -22.70 -19.11
C MET A 1 -60.00 -23.53 -19.74
N ALA A 2 -59.05 -22.88 -20.39
CA ALA A 2 -57.85 -23.53 -20.93
C ALA A 2 -56.79 -23.62 -19.82
N PRO A 3 -56.01 -24.70 -19.72
CA PRO A 3 -54.92 -24.79 -18.76
C PRO A 3 -53.70 -24.02 -19.27
N GLU A 4 -53.03 -23.30 -18.37
CA GLU A 4 -51.78 -22.58 -18.65
C GLU A 4 -50.64 -23.53 -19.03
N PRO A 5 -49.76 -23.17 -19.98
CA PRO A 5 -48.55 -23.94 -20.27
C PRO A 5 -47.49 -23.68 -19.19
N LEU A 6 -46.96 -24.76 -18.61
CA LEU A 6 -45.76 -24.72 -17.76
C LEU A 6 -44.61 -24.05 -18.53
N MET A 7 -44.06 -22.98 -17.97
CA MET A 7 -42.72 -22.50 -18.31
C MET A 7 -41.71 -23.59 -17.96
N THR A 8 -41.21 -24.29 -18.96
CA THR A 8 -39.95 -25.01 -18.88
C THR A 8 -38.83 -23.97 -18.76
N THR A 9 -38.36 -23.71 -17.55
CA THR A 9 -37.08 -23.02 -17.35
C THR A 9 -35.99 -23.95 -17.82
N ASP A 10 -35.57 -23.73 -19.05
CA ASP A 10 -34.33 -24.25 -19.59
C ASP A 10 -33.17 -23.66 -18.76
N LEU A 11 -32.77 -24.38 -17.71
CA LEU A 11 -31.62 -24.05 -16.86
C LEU A 11 -30.27 -24.37 -17.54
N SER A 12 -30.26 -24.58 -18.87
CA SER A 12 -29.04 -24.74 -19.66
C SER A 12 -28.50 -23.39 -20.18
N CYS A 13 -28.46 -22.35 -19.34
CA CYS A 13 -27.55 -21.22 -19.57
C CYS A 13 -26.34 -21.36 -18.65
N GLN A 14 -25.37 -22.08 -19.20
CA GLN A 14 -23.97 -22.09 -18.83
C GLN A 14 -23.48 -20.70 -18.37
N HIS A 15 -23.02 -20.60 -17.13
CA HIS A 15 -21.76 -19.93 -16.82
C HIS A 15 -20.91 -20.95 -16.06
N ASN A 16 -20.28 -21.81 -16.85
CA ASN A 16 -19.20 -22.66 -16.41
C ASN A 16 -17.92 -21.82 -16.38
N GLU A 17 -17.00 -22.20 -15.52
CA GLU A 17 -15.67 -21.60 -15.28
C GLU A 17 -15.68 -20.38 -14.35
N ALA A 18 -15.23 -20.63 -13.11
CA ALA A 18 -14.52 -19.63 -12.34
C ALA A 18 -13.46 -19.01 -13.25
N ASP A 19 -13.67 -17.76 -13.67
CA ASP A 19 -12.65 -16.95 -14.32
C ASP A 19 -11.38 -17.10 -13.48
N ALA A 20 -10.39 -17.83 -14.01
CA ALA A 20 -9.15 -18.05 -13.30
C ALA A 20 -8.55 -16.67 -13.06
N ILE A 21 -8.57 -16.21 -11.80
CA ILE A 21 -8.00 -14.91 -11.43
C ILE A 21 -6.59 -14.89 -11.98
N MET A 22 -6.34 -13.97 -12.93
CA MET A 22 -5.02 -13.83 -13.54
C MET A 22 -4.02 -13.59 -12.42
N LEU A 23 -3.08 -14.53 -12.26
CA LEU A 23 -2.06 -14.40 -11.23
C LEU A 23 -1.16 -13.21 -11.55
N LEU A 24 -0.99 -12.35 -10.55
CA LEU A 24 -0.05 -11.25 -10.62
C LEU A 24 1.37 -11.75 -10.36
N GLU A 25 2.37 -10.99 -10.79
CA GLU A 25 3.79 -11.33 -10.64
C GLU A 25 4.21 -11.65 -9.19
N GLU A 26 3.58 -11.02 -8.20
CA GLU A 26 3.81 -11.35 -6.79
C GLU A 26 3.42 -12.78 -6.41
N SER A 27 2.36 -13.30 -7.03
CA SER A 27 1.83 -14.65 -6.81
C SER A 27 2.53 -15.71 -7.65
N LEU A 28 3.22 -15.32 -8.73
CA LEU A 28 3.98 -16.25 -9.57
C LEU A 28 5.29 -16.71 -8.88
N PRO A 29 5.90 -17.82 -9.37
CA PRO A 29 7.28 -18.15 -9.03
C PRO A 29 8.23 -16.98 -9.31
N LEU A 30 9.37 -16.95 -8.62
CA LEU A 30 10.38 -15.94 -8.85
C LEU A 30 10.95 -16.09 -10.28
N ASP A 31 11.15 -14.96 -10.97
CA ASP A 31 11.78 -14.95 -12.28
C ASP A 31 13.22 -15.49 -12.16
N PRO A 32 13.68 -16.40 -13.04
CA PRO A 32 15.06 -16.88 -13.06
C PRO A 32 16.11 -15.75 -13.11
N LEU A 33 15.78 -14.59 -13.68
CA LEU A 33 16.65 -13.40 -13.71
C LEU A 33 16.81 -12.73 -12.34
N ASP A 34 15.88 -12.95 -11.41
CA ASP A 34 15.96 -12.43 -10.05
C ASP A 34 16.54 -13.44 -9.06
N GLN A 35 16.57 -14.73 -9.41
CA GLN A 35 17.05 -15.79 -8.52
C GLN A 35 18.44 -15.53 -7.93
N PRO A 36 19.45 -15.08 -8.69
CA PRO A 36 20.78 -14.80 -8.12
C PRO A 36 20.75 -13.70 -7.04
N TYR A 37 19.83 -12.73 -7.16
CA TYR A 37 19.68 -11.65 -6.18
C TYR A 37 18.95 -12.13 -4.94
N TYR A 38 17.91 -12.97 -5.11
CA TYR A 38 17.24 -13.63 -4.00
C TYR A 38 18.23 -14.45 -3.16
N ASP A 39 19.03 -15.29 -3.81
CA ASP A 39 20.01 -16.14 -3.12
C ASP A 39 21.06 -15.29 -2.39
N ALA A 40 21.51 -14.19 -3.00
CA ALA A 40 22.44 -13.25 -2.37
C ALA A 40 21.85 -12.58 -1.12
N VAL A 41 20.56 -12.20 -1.16
CA VAL A 41 19.87 -11.62 0.01
C VAL A 41 19.72 -12.66 1.11
N ALA A 42 19.25 -13.87 0.79
CA ALA A 42 19.09 -14.95 1.75
C ALA A 42 20.44 -15.29 2.43
N ASN A 43 21.53 -15.37 1.66
CA ASN A 43 22.86 -15.62 2.20
C ASN A 43 23.38 -14.46 3.06
N ALA A 44 23.12 -13.21 2.67
CA ALA A 44 23.62 -12.03 3.37
C ALA A 44 22.89 -11.73 4.68
N CYS A 45 21.60 -12.06 4.75
CA CYS A 45 20.71 -11.76 5.88
C CYS A 45 20.41 -12.98 6.77
N GLY A 46 20.78 -14.19 6.33
CA GLY A 46 20.65 -15.41 7.13
C GLY A 46 19.20 -15.88 7.30
N SER A 47 18.95 -16.66 8.35
CA SER A 47 17.67 -17.32 8.63
C SER A 47 16.52 -16.36 8.94
N ASP A 48 16.82 -15.13 9.34
CA ASP A 48 15.83 -14.13 9.72
C ASP A 48 15.14 -13.51 8.48
N ALA A 49 15.74 -13.67 7.30
CA ALA A 49 15.18 -13.18 6.05
C ALA A 49 14.07 -14.13 5.53
N SER A 50 12.81 -13.69 5.66
CA SER A 50 11.69 -14.45 5.10
C SER A 50 11.77 -14.57 3.57
N PRO A 51 11.13 -15.59 2.95
CA PRO A 51 11.08 -15.70 1.49
C PRO A 51 10.48 -14.46 0.81
N VAL A 52 9.46 -13.86 1.40
CA VAL A 52 8.83 -12.63 0.87
C VAL A 52 9.81 -11.45 0.96
N PHE A 53 10.57 -11.34 2.05
CA PHE A 53 11.62 -10.33 2.19
C PHE A 53 12.66 -10.47 1.08
N CYS A 54 13.24 -11.67 0.90
CA CYS A 54 14.24 -11.92 -0.13
C CYS A 54 13.72 -11.59 -1.54
N MET A 55 12.48 -11.98 -1.86
CA MET A 55 11.86 -11.68 -3.15
C MET A 55 11.66 -10.18 -3.39
N ARG A 56 11.18 -9.45 -2.38
CA ARG A 56 10.96 -8.00 -2.49
C ARG A 56 12.27 -7.29 -2.79
N LEU A 57 13.33 -7.60 -2.05
CA LEU A 57 14.64 -6.99 -2.25
C LEU A 57 15.27 -7.39 -3.59
N ALA A 58 15.11 -8.64 -4.03
CA ALA A 58 15.56 -9.08 -5.34
C ALA A 58 14.91 -8.28 -6.49
N ARG A 59 13.64 -7.89 -6.34
CA ARG A 59 12.86 -7.15 -7.35
C ARG A 59 13.05 -5.63 -7.28
N ALA A 60 13.30 -5.08 -6.09
CA ALA A 60 13.30 -3.65 -5.79
C ALA A 60 14.27 -2.79 -6.61
N TYR A 61 15.32 -3.39 -7.15
CA TYR A 61 16.40 -2.66 -7.83
C TYR A 61 16.58 -3.09 -9.28
N ARG A 62 15.51 -3.57 -9.94
CA ARG A 62 15.57 -3.98 -11.35
C ARG A 62 15.94 -2.85 -12.31
N SER A 63 15.60 -1.60 -11.95
CA SER A 63 15.97 -0.40 -12.71
C SER A 63 17.45 -0.02 -12.57
N GLU A 64 18.18 -0.62 -11.63
CA GLU A 64 19.62 -0.38 -11.46
C GLU A 64 20.45 -0.96 -12.59
N LYS A 65 21.58 -0.29 -12.87
CA LYS A 65 22.56 -0.79 -13.84
C LYS A 65 23.02 -2.20 -13.43
N LYS A 66 23.07 -3.13 -14.38
CA LYS A 66 23.44 -4.54 -14.16
C LYS A 66 24.69 -4.72 -13.28
N ALA A 67 25.72 -3.91 -13.51
CA ALA A 67 26.98 -3.97 -12.76
C ALA A 67 26.86 -3.52 -11.29
N ALA A 68 25.88 -2.67 -10.95
CA ALA A 68 25.67 -2.12 -9.61
C ALA A 68 24.54 -2.82 -8.84
N ARG A 69 23.57 -3.43 -9.55
CA ARG A 69 22.35 -4.00 -8.97
C ARG A 69 22.63 -4.99 -7.84
N MET A 70 23.60 -5.89 -7.99
CA MET A 70 23.90 -6.91 -6.97
C MET A 70 24.38 -6.26 -5.66
N GLY A 71 25.39 -5.39 -5.76
CA GLY A 71 25.93 -4.68 -4.60
C GLY A 71 24.86 -3.84 -3.89
N LYS A 72 24.04 -3.11 -4.66
CA LYS A 72 22.95 -2.32 -4.09
C LYS A 72 21.88 -3.19 -3.42
N THR A 73 21.47 -4.28 -4.05
CA THR A 73 20.46 -5.19 -3.49
C THR A 73 20.90 -5.76 -2.15
N VAL A 74 22.13 -6.27 -2.06
CA VAL A 74 22.67 -6.83 -0.82
C VAL A 74 22.87 -5.75 0.25
N ALA A 75 23.38 -4.58 -0.12
CA ALA A 75 23.61 -3.48 0.82
C ALA A 75 22.30 -2.97 1.43
N GLU A 76 21.28 -2.72 0.62
CA GLU A 76 19.98 -2.27 1.13
C GLU A 76 19.27 -3.39 1.92
N ALA A 77 19.39 -4.66 1.50
CA ALA A 77 18.82 -5.76 2.29
C ALA A 77 19.38 -5.83 3.72
N LYS A 78 20.71 -5.70 3.89
CA LYS A 78 21.34 -5.64 5.22
C LYS A 78 20.85 -4.46 6.03
N LYS A 79 20.82 -3.27 5.41
CA LYS A 79 20.33 -2.05 6.04
C LYS A 79 18.88 -2.18 6.51
N VAL A 80 18.00 -2.79 5.69
CA VAL A 80 16.61 -3.02 6.10
C VAL A 80 16.54 -4.02 7.26
N MET A 81 17.31 -5.10 7.24
CA MET A 81 17.34 -6.06 8.35
C MET A 81 17.84 -5.45 9.66
N GLU A 82 18.94 -4.69 9.62
CA GLU A 82 19.46 -3.96 10.77
C GLU A 82 18.41 -3.01 11.33
N TRP A 83 17.76 -2.22 10.47
CA TRP A 83 16.69 -1.31 10.87
C TRP A 83 15.50 -2.04 11.49
N ARG A 84 15.07 -3.17 10.92
CA ARG A 84 13.97 -3.99 11.47
C ARG A 84 14.30 -4.48 12.87
N LEU A 85 15.53 -4.93 13.10
CA LEU A 85 16.00 -5.38 14.41
C LEU A 85 16.02 -4.22 15.42
N GLU A 86 16.61 -3.07 15.04
CA GLU A 86 16.69 -1.88 15.89
C GLU A 86 15.30 -1.37 16.34
N HIS A 87 14.30 -1.48 15.46
CA HIS A 87 12.95 -0.96 15.71
C HIS A 87 11.96 -2.04 16.17
N SER A 88 12.44 -3.26 16.42
CA SER A 88 11.59 -4.41 16.79
C SER A 88 10.40 -4.60 15.83
N ALA A 89 10.62 -4.39 14.53
CA ALA A 89 9.56 -4.34 13.53
C ALA A 89 8.72 -5.63 13.49
N ASP A 90 9.37 -6.80 13.66
CA ASP A 90 8.70 -8.10 13.57
C ASP A 90 7.77 -8.38 14.78
N THR A 91 7.95 -7.67 15.90
CA THR A 91 7.14 -7.85 17.12
C THR A 91 6.30 -6.63 17.47
N ILE A 92 6.40 -5.53 16.72
CA ILE A 92 5.79 -4.23 17.03
C ILE A 92 4.26 -4.27 17.17
N LEU A 93 3.59 -5.26 16.56
CA LEU A 93 2.14 -5.43 16.66
C LEU A 93 1.69 -5.86 18.06
N GLY A 94 2.56 -6.53 18.83
CA GLY A 94 2.31 -6.91 20.21
C GLY A 94 2.65 -5.82 21.23
N VAL A 95 3.18 -4.68 20.78
CA VAL A 95 3.64 -3.59 21.64
C VAL A 95 2.54 -2.54 21.78
N GLU A 96 2.19 -2.19 23.02
CA GLU A 96 1.38 -1.00 23.30
C GLU A 96 2.29 0.23 23.24
N LEU A 97 2.01 1.12 22.29
CA LEU A 97 2.81 2.32 22.07
C LEU A 97 2.23 3.51 22.85
N ASP A 98 3.11 4.34 23.39
CA ASP A 98 2.69 5.59 24.03
C ASP A 98 1.88 6.46 23.06
N LYS A 99 0.84 7.11 23.60
CA LYS A 99 -0.04 8.03 22.85
C LYS A 99 -0.76 7.40 21.65
N THR A 100 -0.91 6.07 21.57
CA THR A 100 -1.63 5.40 20.46
C THR A 100 -3.01 6.00 20.21
N HIS A 101 -3.79 6.27 21.25
CA HIS A 101 -5.12 6.87 21.09
C HIS A 101 -5.05 8.26 20.44
N LEU A 102 -4.14 9.12 20.92
CA LEU A 102 -3.92 10.45 20.35
C LEU A 102 -3.43 10.36 18.91
N PHE A 103 -2.47 9.46 18.62
CA PHE A 103 -1.97 9.26 17.26
C PHE A 103 -3.10 8.88 16.29
N ARG A 104 -3.96 7.92 16.66
CA ARG A 104 -5.09 7.48 15.82
C ARG A 104 -6.12 8.57 15.59
N GLN A 105 -6.34 9.45 16.56
CA GLN A 105 -7.19 10.63 16.40
C GLN A 105 -6.55 11.68 15.48
N SER A 106 -5.24 11.87 15.58
CA SER A 106 -4.48 12.84 14.78
C SER A 106 -4.14 12.37 13.37
N TRP A 107 -4.16 11.06 13.11
CA TRP A 107 -4.00 10.49 11.76
C TRP A 107 -4.96 9.33 11.55
N PRO A 108 -6.23 9.63 11.27
CA PRO A 108 -7.22 8.61 10.98
C PRO A 108 -6.83 7.87 9.69
N THR A 109 -6.71 6.54 9.78
CA THR A 109 -6.52 5.65 8.63
C THR A 109 -7.61 4.59 8.64
N VAL A 110 -8.22 4.36 7.48
CA VAL A 110 -9.28 3.37 7.31
C VAL A 110 -8.78 2.24 6.42
N LEU A 111 -8.88 0.99 6.88
CA LEU A 111 -8.68 -0.19 6.04
C LEU A 111 -10.03 -0.58 5.45
N CYS A 112 -10.20 -0.40 4.15
CA CYS A 112 -11.51 -0.51 3.49
C CYS A 112 -11.82 -1.92 2.97
N GLY A 113 -10.95 -2.89 3.20
CA GLY A 113 -11.08 -4.24 2.66
C GLY A 113 -9.99 -4.52 1.62
N GLU A 114 -10.33 -5.27 0.58
CA GLU A 114 -9.36 -5.78 -0.40
C GLU A 114 -9.85 -5.52 -1.84
N ASP A 115 -8.92 -5.49 -2.79
CA ASP A 115 -9.24 -5.65 -4.21
C ASP A 115 -9.52 -7.12 -4.56
N TYR A 116 -9.87 -7.43 -5.81
CA TYR A 116 -10.14 -8.81 -6.25
C TYR A 116 -8.91 -9.73 -6.23
N TYR A 117 -7.71 -9.18 -6.07
CA TYR A 117 -6.47 -9.96 -5.96
C TYR A 117 -6.12 -10.26 -4.49
N GLY A 118 -6.72 -9.55 -3.54
CA GLY A 118 -6.50 -9.68 -2.10
C GLY A 118 -5.55 -8.62 -1.52
N HIS A 119 -5.21 -7.59 -2.29
CA HIS A 119 -4.44 -6.47 -1.78
C HIS A 119 -5.31 -5.60 -0.87
N VAL A 120 -4.84 -5.35 0.35
CA VAL A 120 -5.51 -4.46 1.30
C VAL A 120 -5.55 -3.03 0.74
N VAL A 121 -6.72 -2.40 0.83
CA VAL A 121 -6.95 -0.99 0.48
C VAL A 121 -6.95 -0.15 1.75
N SER A 122 -5.94 0.71 1.91
CA SER A 122 -5.91 1.73 2.96
C SER A 122 -6.32 3.09 2.39
N VAL A 123 -7.09 3.85 3.18
CA VAL A 123 -7.55 5.18 2.82
C VAL A 123 -7.21 6.17 3.92
N GLU A 124 -6.59 7.28 3.53
CA GLU A 124 -6.21 8.38 4.40
C GLU A 124 -6.67 9.70 3.78
N ARG A 125 -7.11 10.65 4.61
CA ARG A 125 -7.55 11.96 4.15
C ARG A 125 -6.60 13.03 4.68
N ALA A 126 -5.99 13.76 3.75
CA ALA A 126 -4.90 14.68 4.04
C ALA A 126 -5.26 15.76 5.08
N VAL A 127 -6.48 16.28 5.01
CA VAL A 127 -6.96 17.35 5.91
C VAL A 127 -7.34 16.86 7.30
N ASP A 128 -7.51 15.55 7.48
CA ASP A 128 -7.81 14.95 8.78
C ASP A 128 -6.51 14.60 9.55
N ILE A 129 -5.34 14.77 8.91
CA ILE A 129 -4.03 14.66 9.55
C ILE A 129 -3.76 15.94 10.35
N ASP A 130 -3.84 15.85 11.67
CA ASP A 130 -3.58 16.97 12.59
C ASP A 130 -2.07 17.16 12.82
N LEU A 131 -1.45 17.86 11.87
CA LEU A 131 -0.04 18.22 11.93
C LEU A 131 0.31 19.10 13.15
N ALA A 132 -0.63 19.90 13.66
CA ALA A 132 -0.37 20.76 14.82
C ALA A 132 -0.21 19.92 16.08
N THR A 133 -1.04 18.89 16.26
CA THR A 133 -0.86 17.91 17.34
C THR A 133 0.44 17.14 17.16
N PHE A 134 0.78 16.71 15.95
CA PHE A 134 2.05 16.02 15.71
C PHE A 134 3.27 16.87 16.05
N GLN A 135 3.29 18.13 15.63
CA GLN A 135 4.40 19.04 15.92
C GLN A 135 4.52 19.42 17.41
N SER A 136 3.42 19.39 18.16
CA SER A 136 3.41 19.82 19.57
C SER A 136 3.44 18.70 20.60
N LYS A 137 3.02 17.48 20.23
CA LYS A 137 2.86 16.35 21.16
C LYS A 137 3.73 15.15 20.82
N PHE A 138 4.34 15.12 19.63
CA PHE A 138 5.17 14.01 19.18
C PHE A 138 6.54 14.51 18.70
N THR A 139 7.55 13.69 18.94
CA THR A 139 8.78 13.69 18.16
C THR A 139 8.54 12.99 16.82
N VAL A 140 9.38 13.28 15.83
CA VAL A 140 9.30 12.61 14.52
C VAL A 140 9.48 11.08 14.68
N ASN A 141 10.35 10.63 15.59
CA ASN A 141 10.55 9.21 15.86
C ASN A 141 9.31 8.54 16.45
N GLU A 142 8.59 9.18 17.37
CA GLU A 142 7.33 8.62 17.89
C GLU A 142 6.31 8.44 16.75
N VAL A 143 6.16 9.43 15.86
CA VAL A 143 5.29 9.31 14.67
C VAL A 143 5.74 8.16 13.77
N LEU A 144 7.05 8.03 13.51
CA LEU A 144 7.61 6.95 12.69
C LEU A 144 7.33 5.56 13.28
N VAL A 145 7.42 5.37 14.60
CA VAL A 145 7.14 4.08 15.25
C VAL A 145 5.65 3.72 15.15
N HIS A 146 4.74 4.69 15.30
CA HIS A 146 3.30 4.47 15.04
C HIS A 146 3.03 4.12 13.57
N ARG A 147 3.72 4.78 12.62
CA ARG A 147 3.62 4.46 11.19
C ARG A 147 4.19 3.07 10.87
N LEU A 148 5.30 2.68 11.49
CA LEU A 148 5.84 1.33 11.43
C LEU A 148 4.80 0.30 11.88
N GLN A 149 4.18 0.50 13.05
CA GLN A 149 3.13 -0.41 13.53
C GLN A 149 1.94 -0.49 12.57
N HIS A 150 1.58 0.62 11.91
CA HIS A 150 0.55 0.62 10.86
C HIS A 150 0.97 -0.21 9.62
N LEU A 151 2.20 -0.06 9.14
CA LEU A 151 2.71 -0.82 7.99
C LEU A 151 2.79 -2.32 8.30
N GLU A 152 3.24 -2.70 9.49
CA GLU A 152 3.25 -4.12 9.91
C GLU A 152 1.82 -4.67 10.05
N ARG A 153 0.84 -3.85 10.44
CA ARG A 153 -0.57 -4.27 10.46
C ARG A 153 -1.06 -4.58 9.05
N ILE A 154 -0.70 -3.76 8.06
CA ILE A 154 -0.98 -4.06 6.66
C ILE A 154 -0.32 -5.38 6.25
N GLN A 155 0.96 -5.59 6.59
CA GLN A 155 1.66 -6.85 6.27
C GLN A 155 0.96 -8.07 6.90
N ALA A 156 0.46 -7.96 8.13
CA ALA A 156 -0.30 -9.02 8.78
C ALA A 156 -1.62 -9.34 8.05
N HIS A 157 -2.36 -8.32 7.59
CA HIS A 157 -3.56 -8.53 6.77
C HIS A 157 -3.24 -9.22 5.43
N LEU A 158 -2.15 -8.83 4.78
CA LEU A 158 -1.70 -9.44 3.52
C LEU A 158 -1.24 -10.89 3.71
N ALA A 159 -0.59 -11.19 4.84
CA ALA A 159 -0.24 -12.56 5.22
C ALA A 159 -1.49 -13.43 5.43
N ALA A 160 -2.52 -12.89 6.10
CA ALA A 160 -3.80 -13.57 6.26
C ALA A 160 -4.53 -13.78 4.91
N ALA A 161 -4.52 -12.78 4.02
CA ALA A 161 -5.05 -12.91 2.66
C ALA A 161 -4.29 -13.96 1.84
N SER A 162 -2.97 -14.01 1.98
CA SER A 162 -2.13 -15.02 1.34
C SER A 162 -2.51 -16.44 1.78
N GLN A 163 -2.62 -16.65 3.09
CA GLN A 163 -3.03 -17.93 3.67
C GLN A 163 -4.42 -18.35 3.20
N ARG A 164 -5.40 -17.42 3.25
CA ARG A 164 -6.79 -17.67 2.85
C ARG A 164 -6.93 -18.03 1.37
N THR A 165 -6.11 -17.43 0.50
CA THR A 165 -6.23 -17.62 -0.95
C THR A 165 -5.27 -18.65 -1.52
N GLY A 166 -4.32 -19.15 -0.72
CA GLY A 166 -3.27 -20.06 -1.19
C GLY A 166 -2.29 -19.43 -2.18
N ARG A 167 -2.26 -18.10 -2.27
CA ARG A 167 -1.41 -17.32 -3.19
C ARG A 167 -0.54 -16.37 -2.38
N ARG A 168 0.63 -16.04 -2.91
CA ARG A 168 1.47 -15.01 -2.30
C ARG A 168 0.95 -13.63 -2.64
N ILE A 169 0.63 -12.87 -1.60
CA ILE A 169 0.12 -11.49 -1.64
C ILE A 169 0.92 -10.69 -0.61
N TYR A 170 1.70 -9.71 -1.07
CA TYR A 170 2.50 -8.86 -0.18
C TYR A 170 2.46 -7.38 -0.56
N LYS A 171 1.75 -7.05 -1.64
CA LYS A 171 1.54 -5.67 -2.04
C LYS A 171 0.23 -5.09 -1.49
N HIS A 172 0.18 -3.77 -1.30
CA HIS A 172 -1.02 -3.06 -0.82
C HIS A 172 -1.40 -1.89 -1.71
N ILE A 173 -2.62 -1.40 -1.55
CA ILE A 173 -3.16 -0.24 -2.24
C ILE A 173 -3.34 0.89 -1.25
N CYS A 174 -2.89 2.09 -1.62
CA CYS A 174 -3.08 3.30 -0.83
C CYS A 174 -3.96 4.30 -1.59
N VAL A 175 -4.98 4.85 -0.94
CA VAL A 175 -5.81 5.94 -1.45
C VAL A 175 -5.63 7.14 -0.53
N PHE A 176 -5.22 8.26 -1.10
CA PHE A 176 -5.00 9.49 -0.36
C PHE A 176 -5.95 10.57 -0.88
N ASP A 177 -6.93 10.95 -0.04
CA ASP A 177 -7.88 12.01 -0.36
C ASP A 177 -7.27 13.39 -0.07
N LEU A 178 -7.07 14.16 -1.13
CA LEU A 178 -6.56 15.53 -1.11
C LEU A 178 -7.69 16.58 -1.02
N GLY A 179 -8.94 16.16 -0.83
CA GLY A 179 -10.09 17.04 -0.68
C GLY A 179 -9.90 18.02 0.48
N GLY A 180 -9.93 19.32 0.18
CA GLY A 180 -9.70 20.39 1.16
C GLY A 180 -8.24 20.78 1.36
N VAL A 181 -7.29 20.10 0.68
CA VAL A 181 -5.89 20.55 0.64
C VAL A 181 -5.81 21.93 -0.04
N GLY A 182 -4.96 22.79 0.51
CA GLY A 182 -4.80 24.17 0.09
C GLY A 182 -3.37 24.64 0.37
N LEU A 183 -3.03 25.89 0.01
CA LEU A 183 -1.67 26.42 0.11
C LEU A 183 -1.03 26.24 1.50
N LYS A 184 -1.82 26.38 2.57
CA LYS A 184 -1.34 26.21 3.96
C LYS A 184 -0.80 24.81 4.27
N HIS A 185 -1.26 23.79 3.53
CA HIS A 185 -0.84 22.40 3.70
C HIS A 185 0.37 22.03 2.80
N LEU A 186 0.77 22.93 1.89
CA LEU A 186 1.83 22.67 0.90
C LEU A 186 3.07 23.54 1.17
N THR A 187 3.26 23.96 2.42
CA THR A 187 4.44 24.74 2.82
C THR A 187 5.68 23.84 2.92
N PRO A 188 6.89 24.39 2.72
CA PRO A 188 8.13 23.62 2.90
C PRO A 188 8.24 22.95 4.27
N THR A 189 7.73 23.60 5.32
CA THR A 189 7.69 23.04 6.68
C THR A 189 6.81 21.79 6.76
N VAL A 190 5.61 21.84 6.17
CA VAL A 190 4.71 20.67 6.14
C VAL A 190 5.32 19.56 5.29
N ILE A 191 5.84 19.89 4.09
CA ILE A 191 6.49 18.92 3.21
C ILE A 191 7.68 18.26 3.91
N GLY A 192 8.54 19.04 4.57
CA GLY A 192 9.69 18.54 5.32
C GLY A 192 9.30 17.66 6.52
N TYR A 193 8.14 17.91 7.14
CA TYR A 193 7.62 17.06 8.21
C TYR A 193 7.14 15.71 7.69
N ILE A 194 6.49 15.67 6.52
CA ILE A 194 5.93 14.43 5.95
C ILE A 194 7.00 13.60 5.23
N GLN A 195 8.08 14.23 4.74
CA GLN A 195 9.13 13.55 3.97
C GLN A 195 9.73 12.31 4.66
N PRO A 196 10.11 12.33 5.96
CA PRO A 196 10.59 11.12 6.66
C PRO A 196 9.55 9.99 6.68
N LEU A 197 8.26 10.33 6.73
CA LEU A 197 7.17 9.35 6.79
C LEU A 197 6.98 8.64 5.45
N PHE A 198 7.16 9.36 4.34
CA PHE A 198 7.23 8.74 3.00
C PHE A 198 8.52 7.94 2.81
N ALA A 199 9.63 8.39 3.38
CA ALA A 199 10.92 7.69 3.30
C ALA A 199 10.85 6.32 3.99
N LEU A 200 10.10 6.20 5.09
CA LEU A 200 9.87 4.93 5.81
C LEU A 200 9.40 3.81 4.86
N GLY A 201 8.35 4.06 4.08
CA GLY A 201 7.79 3.07 3.15
C GLY A 201 8.74 2.73 2.00
N GLN A 202 9.37 3.73 1.38
CA GLN A 202 10.27 3.50 0.25
C GLN A 202 11.56 2.77 0.65
N GLN A 203 12.14 3.13 1.79
CA GLN A 203 13.44 2.60 2.21
C GLN A 203 13.31 1.22 2.86
N TYR A 204 12.32 1.03 3.74
CA TYR A 204 12.22 -0.17 4.57
C TYR A 204 11.11 -1.12 4.13
N TYR A 205 10.24 -0.67 3.22
CA TYR A 205 9.23 -1.52 2.59
C TYR A 205 9.32 -1.54 1.06
N PRO A 206 10.49 -1.82 0.48
CA PRO A 206 10.63 -1.86 -0.98
C PRO A 206 9.70 -2.92 -1.60
N GLU A 207 9.25 -2.65 -2.82
CA GLU A 207 8.34 -3.50 -3.58
C GLU A 207 7.02 -3.87 -2.88
N SER A 208 6.57 -3.11 -1.88
CA SER A 208 5.32 -3.38 -1.15
C SER A 208 4.10 -2.62 -1.69
N LEU A 209 4.29 -1.56 -2.49
CA LEU A 209 3.18 -0.81 -3.07
C LEU A 209 2.71 -1.48 -4.37
N PHE A 210 1.41 -1.78 -4.47
CA PHE A 210 0.76 -2.19 -5.70
C PHE A 210 0.34 -0.98 -6.52
N ARG A 211 -0.50 -0.11 -5.93
CA ARG A 211 -1.01 1.13 -6.54
C ARG A 211 -1.23 2.20 -5.48
N MET A 212 -1.09 3.45 -5.89
CA MET A 212 -1.47 4.60 -5.08
C MET A 212 -2.38 5.54 -5.87
N TYR A 213 -3.46 5.98 -5.23
CA TYR A 213 -4.44 6.89 -5.80
C TYR A 213 -4.43 8.21 -5.02
N LEU A 214 -4.15 9.32 -5.69
CA LEU A 214 -4.36 10.65 -5.12
C LEU A 214 -5.68 11.18 -5.66
N VAL A 215 -6.69 11.31 -4.79
CA VAL A 215 -8.06 11.66 -5.17
C VAL A 215 -8.36 13.10 -4.75
N ASN A 216 -9.28 13.77 -5.44
CA ASN A 216 -9.62 15.18 -5.20
C ASN A 216 -8.41 16.12 -5.26
N ALA A 217 -7.44 15.84 -6.13
CA ALA A 217 -6.23 16.65 -6.25
C ALA A 217 -6.58 18.10 -6.66
N PRO A 218 -6.38 19.10 -5.77
CA PRO A 218 -6.71 20.49 -6.10
C PRO A 218 -5.68 21.05 -7.08
N PHE A 219 -6.02 22.11 -7.83
CA PHE A 219 -5.09 22.69 -8.81
C PHE A 219 -3.74 23.10 -8.18
N VAL A 220 -3.76 23.61 -6.95
CA VAL A 220 -2.56 24.00 -6.19
C VAL A 220 -1.61 22.83 -5.91
N PHE A 221 -2.13 21.59 -5.82
CA PHE A 221 -1.32 20.40 -5.55
C PHE A 221 -0.28 20.14 -6.64
N TRP A 222 -0.55 20.50 -7.90
CA TRP A 222 0.38 20.25 -9.01
C TRP A 222 1.75 20.92 -8.82
N GLY A 223 1.79 22.08 -8.15
CA GLY A 223 3.05 22.74 -7.79
C GLY A 223 3.87 21.91 -6.79
N ALA A 224 3.23 21.43 -5.72
CA ALA A 224 3.87 20.57 -4.73
C ALA A 224 4.26 19.21 -5.30
N TRP A 225 3.40 18.62 -6.15
CA TRP A 225 3.67 17.36 -6.82
C TRP A 225 4.95 17.39 -7.66
N LYS A 226 5.23 18.50 -8.35
CA LYS A 226 6.51 18.66 -9.10
C LYS A 226 7.74 18.50 -8.20
N VAL A 227 7.66 18.92 -6.94
CA VAL A 227 8.74 18.78 -5.96
C VAL A 227 8.74 17.39 -5.34
N LEU A 228 7.58 16.92 -4.87
CA LEU A 228 7.42 15.63 -4.21
C LEU A 228 7.78 14.46 -5.15
N SER A 229 7.33 14.49 -6.40
CA SER A 229 7.62 13.44 -7.39
C SER A 229 9.10 13.30 -7.77
N ALA A 230 9.93 14.30 -7.45
CA ALA A 230 11.38 14.20 -7.61
C ALA A 230 12.05 13.46 -6.42
N LEU A 231 11.37 13.38 -5.28
CA LEU A 231 11.81 12.67 -4.07
C LEU A 231 11.29 11.23 -4.00
N ILE A 232 10.34 10.88 -4.88
CA ILE A 232 9.74 9.55 -4.95
C ILE A 232 10.54 8.71 -5.96
N ASP A 233 10.87 7.48 -5.60
CA ASP A 233 11.55 6.57 -6.52
C ASP A 233 10.72 6.34 -7.80
N PRO A 234 11.36 6.14 -8.98
CA PRO A 234 10.64 6.02 -10.24
C PRO A 234 9.57 4.91 -10.25
N ASP A 235 9.85 3.76 -9.65
CA ASP A 235 8.94 2.61 -9.66
C ASP A 235 7.69 2.90 -8.82
N THR A 236 7.84 3.60 -7.69
CA THR A 236 6.71 4.09 -6.89
C THR A 236 5.94 5.17 -7.64
N ARG A 237 6.62 6.10 -8.31
CA ARG A 237 5.97 7.17 -9.07
C ARG A 237 5.07 6.64 -10.19
N ASP A 238 5.51 5.59 -10.88
CA ASP A 238 4.73 4.97 -11.97
C ASP A 238 3.46 4.25 -11.47
N LYS A 239 3.41 3.93 -10.16
CA LYS A 239 2.22 3.34 -9.49
C LYS A 239 1.23 4.40 -8.99
N ILE A 240 1.56 5.69 -9.06
CA ILE A 240 0.73 6.79 -8.57
C ILE A 240 -0.19 7.30 -9.68
N GLN A 241 -1.50 7.25 -9.43
CA GLN A 241 -2.53 7.78 -10.31
C GLN A 241 -3.26 8.93 -9.62
N ILE A 242 -3.41 10.05 -10.32
CA ILE A 242 -3.93 11.31 -9.75
C ILE A 242 -5.28 11.64 -10.39
N PHE A 243 -6.30 11.87 -9.56
CA PHE A 243 -7.66 12.16 -9.96
C PHE A 243 -8.16 13.46 -9.35
N THR A 244 -8.83 14.28 -10.15
CA THR A 244 -9.42 15.54 -9.70
C THR A 244 -10.83 15.38 -9.12
N SER A 245 -11.46 14.22 -9.27
CA SER A 245 -12.78 13.94 -8.71
C SER A 245 -12.94 12.47 -8.30
N PRO A 246 -13.83 12.16 -7.34
CA PRO A 246 -14.03 10.78 -6.87
C PRO A 246 -14.66 9.91 -7.95
N ALA A 247 -15.56 10.44 -8.77
CA ALA A 247 -16.19 9.68 -9.86
C ALA A 247 -15.18 9.09 -10.85
N LYS A 248 -14.20 9.89 -11.29
CA LYS A 248 -13.13 9.40 -12.19
C LYS A 248 -12.25 8.36 -11.51
N PHE A 249 -11.95 8.59 -10.23
CA PHE A 249 -11.22 7.61 -9.41
C PHE A 249 -11.98 6.28 -9.32
N CYS A 250 -13.27 6.28 -8.95
CA CYS A 250 -14.07 5.06 -8.83
C CYS A 250 -14.11 4.27 -10.14
N THR A 251 -14.32 4.93 -11.29
CA THR A 251 -14.28 4.27 -12.60
C THR A 251 -12.94 3.58 -12.85
N ALA A 252 -11.82 4.27 -12.59
CA ALA A 252 -10.49 3.70 -12.77
C ALA A 252 -10.22 2.56 -11.76
N ALA A 253 -10.57 2.74 -10.49
CA ALA A 253 -10.39 1.77 -9.44
C ALA A 253 -11.15 0.46 -9.74
N GLN A 254 -12.43 0.56 -10.16
CA GLN A 254 -13.24 -0.60 -10.56
C GLN A 254 -12.67 -1.32 -11.78
N ALA A 255 -12.29 -0.57 -12.82
CA ALA A 255 -11.66 -1.15 -14.01
C ALA A 255 -10.34 -1.88 -13.67
N GLN A 256 -9.73 -1.52 -12.55
CA GLN A 256 -8.48 -2.07 -12.07
C GLN A 256 -8.66 -3.13 -10.96
N GLY A 257 -9.91 -3.54 -10.68
CA GLY A 257 -10.24 -4.65 -9.79
C GLY A 257 -10.55 -4.29 -8.34
N ILE A 258 -10.75 -3.00 -8.02
CA ILE A 258 -11.13 -2.55 -6.67
C ILE A 258 -12.66 -2.44 -6.62
N PRO A 259 -13.36 -3.26 -5.80
CA PRO A 259 -14.81 -3.16 -5.66
C PRO A 259 -15.20 -1.88 -4.91
N LEU A 260 -16.38 -1.33 -5.19
CA LEU A 260 -16.87 -0.14 -4.50
C LEU A 260 -17.04 -0.36 -2.99
N THR A 261 -17.28 -1.59 -2.54
CA THR A 261 -17.31 -1.96 -1.11
C THR A 261 -15.97 -1.81 -0.42
N SER A 262 -14.87 -1.66 -1.19
CA SER A 262 -13.53 -1.37 -0.70
C SER A 262 -13.13 0.12 -0.84
N ILE A 263 -14.10 0.99 -1.12
CA ILE A 263 -13.92 2.44 -1.25
C ILE A 263 -14.92 3.15 -0.31
N PRO A 264 -14.50 4.12 0.52
CA PRO A 264 -15.39 4.88 1.39
C PRO A 264 -16.51 5.59 0.66
N THR A 265 -17.67 5.72 1.30
CA THR A 265 -18.79 6.54 0.80
C THR A 265 -18.39 8.00 0.53
N SER A 266 -17.46 8.56 1.32
CA SER A 266 -16.91 9.91 1.09
C SER A 266 -16.18 10.07 -0.25
N LEU A 267 -15.71 8.97 -0.85
CA LEU A 267 -15.09 8.93 -2.17
C LEU A 267 -16.00 8.32 -3.25
N GLY A 268 -17.30 8.16 -2.96
CA GLY A 268 -18.27 7.61 -3.90
C GLY A 268 -18.29 6.08 -3.98
N GLY A 269 -17.73 5.39 -2.99
CA GLY A 269 -17.86 3.95 -2.83
C GLY A 269 -19.01 3.54 -1.90
N LEU A 270 -18.94 2.30 -1.41
CA LEU A 270 -19.95 1.64 -0.58
C LEU A 270 -19.39 1.14 0.76
N HIS A 271 -18.10 1.35 1.04
CA HIS A 271 -17.53 1.05 2.35
C HIS A 271 -18.11 2.03 3.38
N ALA A 272 -18.83 1.49 4.37
CA ALA A 272 -19.42 2.28 5.43
C ALA A 272 -18.31 2.96 6.26
N ALA A 273 -18.58 4.18 6.73
CA ALA A 273 -17.72 4.77 7.75
C ALA A 273 -17.73 3.89 9.01
N PRO A 274 -16.61 3.75 9.73
CA PRO A 274 -16.63 3.08 11.03
C PRO A 274 -17.67 3.79 11.92
N THR A 275 -18.64 3.03 12.42
CA THR A 275 -19.63 3.46 13.42
C THR A 275 -18.99 3.72 14.76
#